data_AF-A0A3M1QLI6-F1
#
_entry.id   AF-A0A3M1QLI6-F1
#
_cell.length_a   1.000
_cell.length_b   1.000
_cell.length_c   1.000
_cell.angle_alpha   90.00
_cell.angle_beta   90.00
_cell.angle_gamma   90.00
#
_symmetry.space_group_name_H-M   'P 1'
#
loop_
_entity.id
_entity.type
_entity.pdbx_description
1 polymer ?
#
loop_
_entity_poly.entity_id
_entity_poly.type
_entity_poly.pdbx_seq_one_letter_code
_entity_poly.pdbx_strand_id
1 'polypeptide(L)'
;MPREKSRLAVQIGSLAFPFVAAEDLAQFLQSRAPWFNGNVEEMIWSMAVRFERRMATRFGQGRIWLAGDSAHATGPAGIQSMNVGFLEADDLARRISDVLHDRADLDALEAYNDRSVRRWRRLLGKTGGLIPTDGTDPWIAEHAADILPCLPACNGDLERLAGQLGLSFADAAESRAEN
;
A
#
# COMPACT_ATOMS: atom_id res chain seq x y z
N MET A 1 22.18 24.73 -14.07
CA MET A 1 20.72 24.94 -14.12
C MET A 1 20.05 23.71 -13.52
N PRO A 2 19.42 23.79 -12.34
CA PRO A 2 18.56 22.72 -11.86
C PRO A 2 17.47 22.50 -12.92
N ARG A 3 17.27 21.25 -13.31
CA ARG A 3 16.27 20.93 -14.34
C ARG A 3 14.91 20.92 -13.64
N GLU A 4 14.17 22.00 -13.79
CA GLU A 4 12.79 22.12 -13.33
C GLU A 4 11.99 20.93 -13.90
N LYS A 5 11.49 20.06 -13.01
CA LYS A 5 10.70 18.89 -13.39
C LYS A 5 9.26 19.10 -12.95
N SER A 6 8.63 20.16 -13.46
CA SER A 6 7.18 20.31 -13.45
C SER A 6 6.58 19.27 -14.38
N ARG A 7 6.51 18.02 -13.91
CA ARG A 7 5.79 16.96 -14.61
C ARG A 7 4.32 17.25 -14.42
N LEU A 8 3.61 17.54 -15.51
CA LEU A 8 2.18 17.32 -15.57
C LEU A 8 1.95 15.89 -15.07
N ALA A 9 1.33 15.74 -13.90
CA ALA A 9 0.74 14.47 -13.52
C ALA A 9 -0.12 14.04 -14.71
N VAL A 10 0.08 12.82 -15.22
CA VAL A 10 -0.67 12.30 -16.35
C VAL A 10 -2.16 12.52 -16.05
N GLN A 11 -2.78 13.46 -16.75
CA GLN A 11 -4.17 13.83 -16.52
C GLN A 11 -5.04 12.79 -17.21
N ILE A 12 -5.54 11.82 -16.43
CA ILE A 12 -6.54 10.87 -16.89
C ILE A 12 -7.92 11.43 -16.50
N GLY A 13 -8.66 11.95 -17.49
CA GLY A 13 -9.99 12.54 -17.29
C GLY A 13 -9.98 14.05 -17.02
N SER A 14 -11.11 14.60 -16.59
CA SER A 14 -11.31 16.06 -16.40
C SER A 14 -10.81 16.60 -15.06
N LEU A 15 -10.13 15.78 -14.25
CA LEU A 15 -9.65 16.19 -12.92
C LEU A 15 -8.37 17.02 -13.07
N ALA A 16 -8.46 18.30 -12.77
CA ALA A 16 -7.29 19.15 -12.55
C ALA A 16 -6.70 18.82 -11.17
N PHE A 17 -5.46 18.35 -11.11
CA PHE A 17 -4.73 18.34 -9.84
C PHE A 17 -4.23 19.76 -9.60
N PRO A 18 -4.66 20.44 -8.52
CA PRO A 18 -4.14 21.77 -8.22
C PRO A 18 -2.64 21.65 -7.98
N PHE A 19 -1.89 22.53 -8.63
CA PHE A 19 -0.48 22.72 -8.30
C PHE A 19 -0.42 23.21 -6.85
N VAL A 20 0.45 22.60 -6.03
CA VAL A 20 0.69 23.08 -4.67
C VAL A 20 1.72 24.19 -4.79
N ALA A 21 1.32 25.42 -4.52
CA ALA A 21 2.21 26.57 -4.50
C ALA A 21 3.02 26.62 -3.20
N ALA A 22 4.08 27.43 -3.17
CA ALA A 22 4.90 27.59 -1.96
C ALA A 22 4.07 28.17 -0.80
N GLU A 23 3.10 29.02 -1.11
CA GLU A 23 2.17 29.60 -0.14
C GLU A 23 1.27 28.56 0.52
N ASP A 24 0.78 27.56 -0.24
CA ASP A 24 -0.01 26.45 0.29
C ASP A 24 0.79 25.64 1.32
N LEU A 25 2.06 25.37 1.00
CA LEU A 25 2.97 24.68 1.90
C LEU A 25 3.25 25.49 3.17
N ALA A 26 3.49 26.80 3.04
CA ALA A 26 3.71 27.68 4.19
C ALA A 26 2.50 27.72 5.13
N GLN A 27 1.28 27.84 4.57
CA GLN A 27 0.05 27.79 5.35
C GLN A 27 -0.12 26.42 6.05
N PHE A 28 0.19 25.33 5.34
CA PHE A 28 0.12 23.99 5.91
C PHE A 28 1.10 23.81 7.07
N LEU A 29 2.36 24.25 6.91
CA LEU A 29 3.38 24.22 7.97
C LEU A 29 2.96 25.03 9.19
N GLN A 30 2.47 26.25 9.01
CA GLN A 30 2.00 27.09 10.12
C GLN A 30 0.87 26.41 10.90
N SER A 31 -0.02 25.69 10.22
CA SER A 31 -1.16 25.01 10.85
C SER A 31 -0.83 23.66 11.50
N ARG A 32 0.15 22.90 10.95
CA ARG A 32 0.43 21.51 11.36
C ARG A 32 1.74 21.35 12.11
N ALA A 33 2.68 22.27 11.94
CA ALA A 33 3.98 22.27 12.57
C ALA A 33 4.36 23.70 13.00
N PRO A 34 3.59 24.35 13.89
CA PRO A 34 3.85 25.73 14.33
C PRO A 34 5.20 25.90 15.06
N TRP A 35 5.83 24.79 15.46
CA TRP A 35 7.18 24.75 16.03
C TRP A 35 8.30 24.80 14.97
N PHE A 36 7.97 24.64 13.69
CA PHE A 36 8.95 24.64 12.60
C PHE A 36 9.26 26.08 12.17
N ASN A 37 10.49 26.53 12.42
CA ASN A 37 10.96 27.89 12.11
C ASN A 37 11.90 27.95 10.89
N GLY A 38 11.88 26.92 10.03
CA GLY A 38 12.72 26.85 8.84
C GLY A 38 12.10 27.58 7.64
N ASN A 39 12.94 28.04 6.71
CA ASN A 39 12.51 28.63 5.45
C ASN A 39 12.63 27.61 4.31
N VAL A 40 11.59 27.49 3.47
CA VAL A 40 11.63 26.71 2.23
C VAL A 40 12.15 27.62 1.13
N GLU A 41 13.40 27.42 0.69
CA GLU A 41 14.05 28.30 -0.31
C GLU A 41 13.59 27.99 -1.75
N GLU A 42 13.50 26.71 -2.12
CA GLU A 42 13.15 26.28 -3.46
C GLU A 42 12.27 25.02 -3.42
N MET A 43 11.24 24.99 -4.27
CA MET A 43 10.37 23.83 -4.45
C MET A 43 10.55 23.25 -5.86
N ILE A 44 11.34 22.17 -5.96
CA ILE A 44 11.74 21.57 -7.24
C ILE A 44 10.58 20.78 -7.90
N TRP A 45 9.67 20.24 -7.10
CA TRP A 45 8.48 19.50 -7.55
C TRP A 45 7.38 19.52 -6.49
N SER A 46 6.13 19.68 -6.93
CA SER A 46 4.96 19.61 -6.06
C SER A 46 3.76 18.99 -6.79
N MET A 47 2.90 18.30 -6.03
CA MET A 47 1.67 17.72 -6.53
C MET A 47 0.68 17.55 -5.38
N ALA A 48 -0.56 18.02 -5.56
CA ALA A 48 -1.65 17.66 -4.67
C ALA A 48 -2.21 16.31 -5.10
N VAL A 49 -2.19 15.32 -4.22
CA VAL A 49 -2.76 14.00 -4.50
C VAL A 49 -3.90 13.73 -3.53
N ARG A 50 -5.07 13.40 -4.08
CA ARG A 50 -6.15 12.84 -3.28
C ARG A 50 -5.94 11.34 -3.21
N PHE A 51 -5.65 10.86 -2.00
CA PHE A 51 -5.56 9.43 -1.76
C PHE A 51 -6.95 8.83 -1.61
N GLU A 52 -7.22 7.80 -2.39
CA GLU A 52 -8.44 7.02 -2.32
C GLU A 52 -8.07 5.58 -2.01
N ARG A 53 -8.74 4.98 -1.03
CA ARG A 53 -8.58 3.56 -0.73
C ARG A 53 -9.54 2.78 -1.61
N ARG A 54 -9.05 2.27 -2.73
CA ARG A 54 -9.85 1.53 -3.72
C ARG A 54 -9.14 0.24 -4.09
N MET A 55 -9.92 -0.78 -4.40
CA MET A 55 -9.43 -2.10 -4.81
C MET A 55 -10.45 -2.72 -5.76
N ALA A 56 -9.96 -3.30 -6.85
CA ALA A 56 -10.76 -4.09 -7.75
C ALA A 56 -11.39 -5.27 -7.01
N THR A 57 -12.64 -5.62 -7.35
CA THR A 57 -13.31 -6.79 -6.78
C THR A 57 -12.64 -8.10 -7.20
N ARG A 58 -12.02 -8.10 -8.38
CA ARG A 58 -11.21 -9.19 -8.94
C ARG A 58 -9.96 -8.61 -9.60
N PHE A 59 -8.85 -9.32 -9.53
CA PHE A 59 -7.58 -8.95 -10.15
C PHE A 59 -7.43 -9.49 -11.57
N GLY A 60 -8.39 -10.28 -12.04
CA GLY A 60 -8.45 -10.70 -13.43
C GLY A 60 -9.59 -11.67 -13.69
N GLN A 61 -9.82 -11.91 -14.98
CA GLN A 61 -10.76 -12.91 -15.48
C GLN A 61 -10.40 -13.28 -16.92
N GLY A 62 -10.32 -14.58 -17.18
CA GLY A 62 -9.96 -15.10 -18.51
C GLY A 62 -8.57 -14.64 -18.94
N ARG A 63 -8.50 -13.73 -19.91
CA ARG A 63 -7.24 -13.26 -20.52
C ARG A 63 -6.82 -11.85 -20.11
N ILE A 64 -7.57 -11.21 -19.19
CA ILE A 64 -7.31 -9.84 -18.74
C ILE A 64 -6.99 -9.87 -17.26
N TRP A 65 -5.81 -9.36 -16.90
CA TRP A 65 -5.25 -9.41 -15.55
C TRP A 65 -4.66 -8.05 -15.16
N LEU A 66 -4.78 -7.71 -13.88
CA LEU A 66 -4.38 -6.45 -13.25
C LEU A 66 -3.29 -6.72 -12.22
N ALA A 67 -2.38 -5.76 -12.03
CA ALA A 67 -1.35 -5.76 -10.98
C ALA A 67 -1.00 -4.31 -10.59
N GLY A 68 -0.55 -4.12 -9.35
CA GLY A 68 -0.19 -2.80 -8.84
C GLY A 68 -1.35 -1.80 -8.89
N ASP A 69 -1.04 -0.54 -9.21
CA ASP A 69 -2.00 0.57 -9.15
C ASP A 69 -3.23 0.41 -10.09
N SER A 70 -3.17 -0.49 -11.08
CA SER A 70 -4.33 -0.85 -11.91
C SER A 70 -5.39 -1.66 -11.16
N ALA A 71 -5.00 -2.35 -10.10
CA ALA A 71 -5.87 -3.21 -9.29
C ALA A 71 -6.22 -2.57 -7.94
N HIS A 72 -5.36 -1.72 -7.38
CA HIS A 72 -5.55 -1.14 -6.06
C HIS A 72 -4.92 0.25 -5.96
N ALA A 73 -5.49 1.11 -5.12
CA ALA A 73 -4.92 2.38 -4.75
C ALA A 73 -5.04 2.51 -3.23
N THR A 74 -3.92 2.80 -2.56
CA THR A 74 -3.88 2.93 -1.10
C THR A 74 -3.29 4.26 -0.67
N GLY A 75 -3.44 4.58 0.61
CA GLY A 75 -2.82 5.78 1.18
C GLY A 75 -1.29 5.73 1.05
N PRO A 76 -0.61 6.88 1.16
CA PRO A 76 0.84 6.96 0.95
C PRO A 76 1.62 6.38 2.13
N ALA A 77 1.00 6.30 3.30
CA ALA A 77 1.61 5.74 4.49
C ALA A 77 2.02 4.29 4.20
N GLY A 78 3.24 3.92 4.59
CA GLY A 78 3.80 2.58 4.42
C GLY A 78 4.27 2.20 3.00
N ILE A 79 3.97 2.97 1.94
CA ILE A 79 4.47 2.67 0.57
C ILE A 79 4.18 1.21 0.14
N GLN A 80 3.05 0.65 0.61
CA GLN A 80 2.73 -0.76 0.38
C GLN A 80 2.31 -1.04 -1.06
N SER A 81 1.67 -0.07 -1.75
CA SER A 81 1.15 -0.25 -3.13
C SER A 81 2.24 -0.68 -4.11
N MET A 82 3.34 0.08 -4.16
CA MET A 82 4.46 -0.20 -5.07
C MET A 82 5.17 -1.51 -4.72
N ASN A 83 5.47 -1.72 -3.43
CA ASN A 83 6.19 -2.92 -2.98
C ASN A 83 5.40 -4.19 -3.27
N VAL A 84 4.10 -4.19 -2.97
CA VAL A 84 3.21 -5.31 -3.25
C VAL A 84 2.98 -5.46 -4.76
N GLY A 85 2.87 -4.36 -5.50
CA GLY A 85 2.70 -4.36 -6.95
C GLY A 85 3.83 -5.06 -7.70
N PHE A 86 5.09 -4.91 -7.25
CA PHE A 86 6.21 -5.66 -7.83
C PHE A 86 6.08 -7.17 -7.61
N LEU A 87 5.67 -7.58 -6.40
CA LEU A 87 5.46 -9.00 -6.10
C LEU A 87 4.26 -9.59 -6.86
N GLU A 88 3.24 -8.77 -7.11
CA GLU A 88 2.10 -9.15 -7.94
C GLU A 88 2.50 -9.35 -9.40
N ALA A 89 3.29 -8.41 -9.94
CA ALA A 89 3.79 -8.50 -11.30
C ALA A 89 4.67 -9.74 -11.50
N ASP A 90 5.57 -10.04 -10.56
CA ASP A 90 6.39 -11.26 -10.58
C ASP A 90 5.54 -12.55 -10.54
N ASP A 91 4.58 -12.62 -9.62
CA ASP A 91 3.69 -13.79 -9.48
C ASP A 91 2.83 -14.01 -10.72
N LEU A 92 2.26 -12.94 -11.26
CA LEU A 92 1.46 -12.99 -12.47
C LEU A 92 2.31 -13.39 -13.68
N ALA A 93 3.49 -12.80 -13.87
CA ALA A 93 4.38 -13.11 -15.00
C ALA A 93 4.83 -14.58 -14.99
N ARG A 94 5.16 -15.13 -13.82
CA ARG A 94 5.53 -16.54 -13.67
C ARG A 94 4.37 -17.47 -14.04
N ARG A 95 3.17 -17.19 -13.53
CA ARG A 95 1.97 -18.00 -13.83
C ARG A 95 1.58 -17.92 -15.30
N ILE A 96 1.66 -16.74 -15.91
CA ILE A 96 1.45 -16.58 -17.36
C ILE A 96 2.50 -17.40 -18.12
N SER A 97 3.78 -17.37 -17.71
CA SER A 97 4.84 -18.16 -18.33
C SER A 97 4.54 -19.66 -18.23
N ASP A 98 4.11 -20.15 -17.07
CA ASP A 98 3.78 -21.57 -16.89
C ASP A 98 2.61 -22.00 -17.78
N VAL A 99 1.57 -21.18 -17.92
CA VAL A 99 0.45 -21.44 -18.84
C VAL A 99 0.91 -21.46 -20.29
N LEU A 100 1.76 -20.52 -20.71
CA LEU A 100 2.25 -20.44 -22.09
C LEU A 100 3.17 -21.60 -22.48
N HIS A 101 3.76 -22.29 -21.50
CA HIS A 101 4.64 -23.44 -21.72
C HIS A 101 3.98 -24.78 -21.35
N ASP A 102 2.64 -24.81 -21.26
CA ASP A 102 1.86 -26.01 -20.92
C ASP A 102 2.27 -26.67 -19.59
N ARG A 103 2.80 -25.88 -18.64
CA ARG A 103 3.19 -26.32 -17.29
C ARG A 103 2.08 -26.11 -16.25
N ALA A 104 1.05 -25.35 -16.59
CA ALA A 104 -0.11 -25.09 -15.75
C ALA A 104 -1.33 -24.74 -16.60
N ASP A 105 -2.53 -25.01 -16.07
CA ASP A 105 -3.78 -24.58 -16.69
C ASP A 105 -4.10 -23.11 -16.35
N LEU A 106 -5.05 -22.52 -17.09
CA LEU A 106 -5.50 -21.13 -16.85
C LEU A 106 -6.02 -20.91 -15.41
N ASP A 107 -6.48 -21.95 -14.73
CA ASP A 107 -6.91 -21.92 -13.32
C ASP A 107 -5.77 -21.50 -12.37
N ALA A 108 -4.51 -21.67 -12.77
CA ALA A 108 -3.37 -21.14 -12.01
C ALA A 108 -3.41 -19.61 -11.88
N LEU A 109 -4.07 -18.90 -12.79
CA LEU A 109 -4.24 -17.45 -12.69
C LEU A 109 -5.38 -17.09 -11.71
N GLU A 110 -6.40 -17.92 -11.55
CA GLU A 110 -7.43 -17.71 -10.51
C GLU A 110 -6.84 -17.75 -9.10
N ALA A 111 -5.85 -18.62 -8.86
CA ALA A 111 -5.10 -18.62 -7.61
C ALA A 111 -4.33 -17.30 -7.36
N TYR A 112 -3.88 -16.60 -8.41
CA TYR A 112 -3.31 -15.26 -8.28
C TYR A 112 -4.37 -14.24 -7.85
N ASN A 113 -5.57 -14.26 -8.47
CA ASN A 113 -6.68 -13.40 -8.06
C ASN A 113 -6.98 -13.56 -6.56
N ASP A 114 -7.15 -14.80 -6.13
CA ASP A 114 -7.52 -15.13 -4.77
C ASP A 114 -6.47 -14.70 -3.75
N ARG A 115 -5.18 -14.93 -4.07
CA ARG A 115 -4.06 -14.51 -3.22
C ARG A 115 -3.98 -12.99 -3.11
N SER A 116 -4.12 -12.27 -4.22
CA SER A 116 -4.03 -10.80 -4.24
C SER A 116 -5.20 -10.14 -3.52
N VAL A 117 -6.43 -10.63 -3.74
CA VAL A 117 -7.63 -10.16 -3.02
C VAL A 117 -7.49 -10.38 -1.52
N ARG A 118 -7.07 -11.58 -1.08
CA ARG A 118 -6.86 -11.85 0.35
C ARG A 118 -5.81 -10.93 0.96
N ARG A 119 -4.66 -10.77 0.29
CA ARG A 119 -3.58 -9.88 0.75
C ARG A 119 -4.09 -8.45 0.97
N TRP A 120 -4.75 -7.87 -0.03
CA TRP A 120 -5.19 -6.48 0.06
C TRP A 120 -6.33 -6.27 1.04
N ARG A 121 -7.25 -7.23 1.19
CA ARG A 121 -8.26 -7.16 2.24
C ARG A 121 -7.62 -7.16 3.63
N ARG A 122 -6.57 -7.96 3.86
CA ARG A 122 -5.80 -7.96 5.11
C ARG A 122 -5.08 -6.62 5.33
N LEU A 123 -4.34 -6.11 4.34
CA LEU A 123 -3.63 -4.83 4.43
C LEU A 123 -4.57 -3.63 4.65
N LEU A 124 -5.78 -3.69 4.11
CA LEU A 124 -6.81 -2.66 4.29
C LEU A 124 -7.65 -2.85 5.57
N GLY A 125 -7.31 -3.82 6.43
CA GLY A 125 -8.06 -4.12 7.66
C GLY A 125 -9.49 -4.62 7.43
N LYS A 126 -9.79 -5.15 6.23
CA LYS A 126 -11.13 -5.68 5.87
C LYS A 126 -11.33 -7.14 6.25
N THR A 127 -10.25 -7.90 6.40
CA THR A 127 -10.27 -9.31 6.80
C THR A 127 -9.08 -9.55 7.73
N GLY A 128 -9.35 -9.64 9.02
CA GLY A 128 -8.31 -9.66 10.04
C GLY A 128 -7.59 -8.31 10.16
N GLY A 129 -6.61 -8.27 11.05
CA GLY A 129 -5.83 -7.08 11.35
C GLY A 129 -4.74 -7.40 12.37
N LEU A 130 -3.97 -6.37 12.71
CA LEU A 130 -3.02 -6.46 13.81
C LEU A 130 -3.78 -6.45 15.14
N ILE A 131 -3.48 -7.42 15.99
CA ILE A 131 -3.96 -7.53 17.36
C ILE A 131 -2.76 -7.41 18.32
N PRO A 132 -2.96 -6.78 19.50
CA PRO A 132 -1.94 -6.74 20.55
C PRO A 132 -1.59 -8.14 21.05
N THR A 133 -0.32 -8.36 21.37
CA THR A 133 0.15 -9.53 22.14
C THR A 133 0.42 -9.15 23.60
N ASP A 134 0.81 -10.12 24.42
CA ASP A 134 1.21 -9.88 25.81
C ASP A 134 2.36 -8.86 25.87
N GLY A 135 2.20 -7.84 26.73
CA GLY A 135 3.19 -6.78 26.92
C GLY A 135 3.21 -5.69 25.84
N THR A 136 2.22 -5.65 24.94
CA THR A 136 2.07 -4.53 23.98
C THR A 136 1.85 -3.22 24.73
N ASP A 137 2.55 -2.17 24.32
CA ASP A 137 2.32 -0.82 24.84
C ASP A 137 0.86 -0.39 24.63
N PRO A 138 0.17 0.18 25.64
CA PRO A 138 -1.24 0.55 25.52
C PRO A 138 -1.56 1.48 24.35
N TRP A 139 -0.65 2.42 24.02
CA TRP A 139 -0.83 3.33 22.90
C TRP A 139 -0.74 2.58 21.56
N ILE A 140 0.22 1.64 21.44
CA ILE A 140 0.33 0.80 20.24
C ILE A 140 -0.91 -0.09 20.10
N ALA A 141 -1.41 -0.65 21.20
CA ALA A 141 -2.60 -1.50 21.20
C ALA A 141 -3.84 -0.75 20.70
N GLU A 142 -4.04 0.50 21.16
CA GLU A 142 -5.12 1.37 20.72
C GLU A 142 -5.03 1.73 19.22
N HIS A 143 -3.81 1.87 18.69
CA HIS A 143 -3.56 2.31 17.31
C HIS A 143 -3.18 1.20 16.33
N ALA A 144 -3.33 -0.09 16.68
CA ALA A 144 -2.89 -1.22 15.86
C ALA A 144 -3.44 -1.19 14.42
N ALA A 145 -4.71 -0.79 14.25
CA ALA A 145 -5.36 -0.67 12.95
C ALA A 145 -4.78 0.47 12.08
N ASP A 146 -4.40 1.59 12.71
CA ASP A 146 -3.80 2.74 12.03
C ASP A 146 -2.31 2.51 11.71
N ILE A 147 -1.64 1.66 12.50
CA ILE A 147 -0.24 1.29 12.31
C ILE A 147 -0.06 0.37 11.11
N LEU A 148 -0.95 -0.62 10.90
CA LEU A 148 -0.84 -1.59 9.81
C LEU A 148 -0.54 -0.96 8.42
N PRO A 149 -1.31 0.03 7.92
CA PRO A 149 -1.02 0.65 6.64
C PRO A 149 0.29 1.44 6.64
N CYS A 150 0.85 1.78 7.80
CA CYS A 150 2.09 2.55 7.92
C CYS A 150 3.36 1.69 7.88
N LEU A 151 3.24 0.37 8.01
CA LEU A 151 4.39 -0.54 8.02
C LEU A 151 4.94 -0.74 6.59
N PRO A 152 6.22 -0.42 6.31
CA PRO A 152 6.79 -0.45 4.97
C PRO A 152 7.25 -1.84 4.54
N ALA A 153 6.39 -2.85 4.70
CA ALA A 153 6.70 -4.24 4.42
C ALA A 153 5.48 -5.03 3.94
N CYS A 154 5.71 -6.24 3.46
CA CYS A 154 4.69 -7.20 3.06
C CYS A 154 5.10 -8.63 3.45
N ASN A 155 4.13 -9.55 3.50
CA ASN A 155 4.34 -10.96 3.86
C ASN A 155 5.11 -11.13 5.18
N GLY A 156 6.11 -12.02 5.24
CA GLY A 156 6.86 -12.31 6.46
C GLY A 156 7.60 -11.10 7.05
N ASP A 157 8.05 -10.15 6.23
CA ASP A 157 8.65 -8.91 6.75
C ASP A 157 7.63 -8.01 7.46
N LEU A 158 6.38 -8.00 6.98
CA LEU A 158 5.30 -7.27 7.65
C LEU A 158 5.00 -7.89 9.01
N GLU A 159 4.95 -9.22 9.08
CA GLU A 159 4.75 -9.94 10.34
C GLU A 159 5.90 -9.71 11.31
N ARG A 160 7.14 -9.71 10.82
CA ARG A 160 8.33 -9.41 11.62
C ARG A 160 8.33 -7.99 12.16
N LEU A 161 7.98 -6.99 11.35
CA LEU A 161 7.89 -5.60 11.80
C LEU A 161 6.74 -5.38 12.79
N ALA A 162 5.58 -5.98 12.53
CA ALA A 162 4.47 -5.94 13.48
C ALA A 162 4.86 -6.56 14.84
N GLY A 163 5.58 -7.70 14.81
CA GLY A 163 6.04 -8.37 16.03
C GLY A 163 6.99 -7.50 16.88
N GLN A 164 7.80 -6.65 16.25
CA GLN A 164 8.66 -5.68 16.99
C GLN A 164 7.84 -4.64 17.77
N LEU A 165 6.59 -4.43 17.39
CA LEU A 165 5.65 -3.53 18.07
C LEU A 165 4.75 -4.28 19.07
N GLY A 166 4.96 -5.58 19.30
CA GLY A 166 4.03 -6.40 20.09
C GLY A 166 2.71 -6.68 19.36
N LEU A 167 2.69 -6.59 18.03
CA LEU A 167 1.50 -6.85 17.23
C LEU A 167 1.64 -8.17 16.47
N SER A 168 0.55 -8.93 16.40
CA SER A 168 0.46 -10.12 15.54
C SER A 168 -0.81 -10.06 14.72
N PHE A 169 -0.92 -10.87 13.66
CA PHE A 169 -2.18 -10.95 12.92
C PHE A 169 -3.11 -11.95 13.60
N ALA A 170 -4.41 -11.63 13.65
CA ALA A 170 -5.42 -12.48 14.28
C ALA A 170 -5.34 -13.96 13.82
N ASP A 171 -5.18 -14.19 12.52
CA ASP A 171 -5.12 -15.53 11.92
C ASP A 171 -3.83 -16.31 12.28
N ALA A 172 -2.79 -15.63 12.77
CA ALA A 172 -1.53 -16.26 13.21
C ALA A 172 -1.56 -16.71 14.68
N ALA A 173 -2.50 -16.18 15.48
CA ALA A 173 -2.70 -16.59 16.86
C ALA A 173 -3.40 -17.97 16.93
N GLU A 174 -4.31 -18.25 16.00
CA GLU A 174 -5.04 -19.53 15.93
C GLU A 174 -4.10 -20.71 15.59
N SER A 175 -3.14 -20.53 14.67
CA SER A 175 -2.20 -21.61 14.29
C SER A 175 -1.16 -21.95 15.38
N ARG A 176 -1.02 -21.14 16.43
CA ARG A 176 -0.13 -21.41 17.56
C ARG A 176 -0.83 -22.07 18.74
N ALA A 177 -2.16 -22.06 18.79
CA ALA A 177 -2.94 -22.74 19.82
C ALA A 177 -3.18 -24.23 19.52
N GLU A 178 -2.87 -24.68 18.30
CA GLU A 178 -3.07 -26.05 17.83
C GLU A 178 -1.79 -26.93 17.82
N ASN A 179 -0.66 -26.44 18.36
CA ASN A 179 0.59 -27.20 18.50
C ASN A 179 1.04 -27.32 19.95
#